data_AF-A0A1L9UKV5-F1
#
_entry.id   AF-A0A1L9UKV5-F1
#
_cell.length_a   1.000
_cell.length_b   1.000
_cell.length_c   1.000
_cell.angle_alpha   90.00
_cell.angle_beta   90.00
_cell.angle_gamma   90.00
#
_symmetry.space_group_name_H-M   'P 1'
#
loop_
_entity.id
_entity.type
_entity.pdbx_description
1 polymer ?
#
loop_
_entity_poly.entity_id
_entity_poly.type
_entity_poly.pdbx_seq_one_letter_code
_entity_poly.pdbx_strand_id
1 'polypeptide(L)'
;MRIVGQIAASLASLSRTVDDYSALSKKELIPEKQEKAFERVKNFRTELADYRQHFDRLRKEREEAQSVTNRNELLGRRPHHTATPENPYAQSSLPQSSAFGPSSSRSGLSFGASPADYNRETHALREQSFLASTNTQIDEFLDRGRAVLADLGQQREVLKGTQRRLYSVANTLGVSGDTIRRVERRARQDKWIFWGGVVLFFLFCWAVLHFLR
;
A
#
# COMPACT_ATOMS: atom_id res chain seq x y z
N MET A 1 -3.63 8.15 -3.43
CA MET A 1 -2.43 7.33 -3.10
C MET A 1 -2.32 7.01 -1.61
N ARG A 2 -2.65 7.93 -0.69
CA ARG A 2 -2.57 7.74 0.78
C ARG A 2 -3.29 6.50 1.33
N ILE A 3 -4.51 6.22 0.87
CA ILE A 3 -5.31 5.08 1.37
C ILE A 3 -4.72 3.72 0.96
N VAL A 4 -4.17 3.63 -0.26
CA VAL A 4 -3.55 2.39 -0.77
C VAL A 4 -2.28 2.06 0.01
N GLY A 5 -1.47 3.06 0.34
CA GLY A 5 -0.28 2.89 1.20
C GLY A 5 -0.64 2.50 2.64
N GLN A 6 -1.71 3.06 3.19
CA GLN A 6 -2.22 2.70 4.53
C GLN A 6 -2.69 1.24 4.59
N ILE A 7 -3.42 0.77 3.57
CA ILE A 7 -3.88 -0.63 3.50
C ILE A 7 -2.69 -1.58 3.37
N ALA A 8 -1.72 -1.29 2.49
CA ALA A 8 -0.51 -2.10 2.34
C ALA A 8 0.28 -2.20 3.66
N ALA A 9 0.43 -1.10 4.39
CA ALA A 9 1.09 -1.09 5.70
C ALA A 9 0.31 -1.88 6.76
N SER A 10 -1.03 -1.80 6.75
CA SER A 10 -1.87 -2.59 7.66
C SER A 10 -1.76 -4.09 7.39
N LEU A 11 -1.66 -4.49 6.12
CA LEU A 11 -1.52 -5.89 5.72
C LEU A 11 -0.13 -6.44 6.05
N ALA A 12 0.91 -5.63 5.89
CA ALA A 12 2.27 -5.98 6.32
C ALA A 12 2.37 -6.14 7.84
N SER A 13 1.72 -5.26 8.62
CA SER A 13 1.70 -5.40 10.08
C SER A 13 0.90 -6.63 10.53
N LEU A 14 -0.24 -6.92 9.90
CA LEU A 14 -1.03 -8.13 10.15
C LEU A 14 -0.20 -9.40 9.85
N SER A 15 0.50 -9.45 8.72
CA SER A 15 1.41 -10.57 8.39
C SER A 15 2.43 -10.81 9.48
N ARG A 16 3.06 -9.73 9.99
CA ARG A 16 4.06 -9.84 11.06
C ARG A 16 3.45 -10.35 12.36
N THR A 17 2.26 -9.88 12.71
CA THR A 17 1.56 -10.35 13.92
C THR A 17 1.18 -11.83 13.85
N VAL A 18 0.84 -12.33 12.65
CA VAL A 18 0.52 -13.75 12.43
C VAL A 18 1.78 -14.61 12.56
N ASP A 19 2.92 -14.15 12.07
CA ASP A 19 4.19 -14.86 12.22
C ASP A 19 4.70 -14.85 13.67
N ASP A 20 4.54 -13.73 14.39
CA ASP A 20 4.84 -13.65 15.82
C ASP A 20 3.93 -14.58 16.63
N TYR A 21 2.64 -14.63 16.30
CA TYR A 21 1.69 -15.57 16.92
C TYR A 21 2.04 -17.04 16.63
N SER A 22 2.50 -17.35 15.40
CA SER A 22 3.00 -18.68 15.06
C SER A 22 4.29 -19.06 15.82
N ALA A 23 5.17 -18.10 16.06
CA ALA A 23 6.37 -18.32 16.86
C ALA A 23 6.03 -18.57 18.35
N LEU A 24 5.01 -17.89 18.87
CA LEU A 24 4.48 -18.11 20.22
C LEU A 24 3.76 -19.44 20.35
N SER A 25 2.95 -19.84 19.36
CA SER A 25 2.22 -21.11 19.38
C SER A 25 3.15 -22.33 19.39
N LYS A 26 4.33 -22.21 18.75
CA LYS A 26 5.38 -23.26 18.80
C LYS A 26 6.01 -23.43 20.18
N LYS A 27 5.96 -22.40 21.02
CA LYS A 27 6.54 -22.41 22.38
C LYS A 27 5.55 -22.83 23.46
N GLU A 28 4.27 -23.01 23.12
CA GLU A 28 3.25 -23.52 24.04
C GLU A 28 3.55 -24.98 24.42
N LEU A 29 3.61 -25.27 25.73
CA LEU A 29 3.85 -26.63 26.26
C LEU A 29 2.56 -27.47 26.33
N ILE A 30 1.38 -26.85 26.20
CA ILE A 30 0.09 -27.54 26.32
C ILE A 30 -0.37 -27.97 24.91
N PRO A 31 -0.44 -29.29 24.62
CA PRO A 31 -0.68 -29.79 23.27
C PRO A 31 -2.05 -29.35 22.69
N GLU A 32 -3.12 -29.36 23.50
CA GLU A 32 -4.44 -28.91 23.05
C GLU A 32 -4.49 -27.42 22.69
N LYS A 33 -3.70 -26.57 23.36
CA LYS A 33 -3.63 -25.13 23.06
C LYS A 33 -2.76 -24.87 21.84
N GLN A 34 -1.71 -25.65 21.70
CA GLN A 34 -0.81 -25.61 20.55
C GLN A 34 -1.56 -25.95 19.25
N GLU A 35 -2.35 -27.04 19.24
CA GLU A 35 -3.11 -27.46 18.06
C GLU A 35 -4.14 -26.41 17.62
N LYS A 36 -4.94 -25.89 18.56
CA LYS A 36 -5.90 -24.80 18.29
C LYS A 36 -5.22 -23.50 17.84
N ALA A 37 -4.02 -23.20 18.35
CA ALA A 37 -3.26 -22.04 17.91
C ALA A 37 -2.72 -22.24 16.48
N PHE A 38 -2.29 -23.44 16.11
CA PHE A 38 -1.88 -23.77 14.74
C PHE A 38 -3.04 -23.67 13.74
N GLU A 39 -4.23 -24.17 14.10
CA GLU A 39 -5.43 -24.01 13.28
C GLU A 39 -5.77 -22.52 13.04
N ARG A 40 -5.69 -21.70 14.08
CA ARG A 40 -5.91 -20.25 13.97
C ARG A 40 -4.87 -19.57 13.09
N VAL A 41 -3.59 -19.91 13.24
CA VAL A 41 -2.52 -19.39 12.36
C VAL A 41 -2.79 -19.77 10.91
N LYS A 42 -3.23 -21.00 10.65
CA LYS A 42 -3.56 -21.47 9.30
C LYS A 42 -4.71 -20.65 8.70
N ASN A 43 -5.79 -20.45 9.46
CA ASN A 43 -6.93 -19.64 9.02
C ASN A 43 -6.53 -18.17 8.78
N PHE A 44 -5.74 -17.56 9.66
CA PHE A 44 -5.25 -16.20 9.46
C PHE A 44 -4.33 -16.06 8.24
N ARG A 45 -3.55 -17.11 7.93
CA ARG A 45 -2.72 -17.13 6.71
C ARG A 45 -3.55 -17.21 5.44
N THR A 46 -4.63 -18.00 5.44
CA THR A 46 -5.57 -18.04 4.30
C THR A 46 -6.28 -16.71 4.14
N GLU A 47 -6.81 -16.11 5.22
CA GLU A 47 -7.47 -14.81 5.17
C GLU A 47 -6.51 -13.70 4.69
N LEU A 48 -5.25 -13.70 5.15
CA LEU A 48 -4.22 -12.77 4.66
C LEU A 48 -3.95 -12.92 3.16
N ALA A 49 -3.95 -14.14 2.64
CA ALA A 49 -3.76 -14.39 1.21
C ALA A 49 -4.95 -13.84 0.41
N ASP A 50 -6.18 -14.07 0.89
CA ASP A 50 -7.39 -13.54 0.27
C ASP A 50 -7.38 -12.00 0.29
N TYR A 51 -7.05 -11.37 1.42
CA TYR A 51 -6.95 -9.91 1.50
C TYR A 51 -5.88 -9.33 0.56
N ARG A 52 -4.75 -10.01 0.36
CA ARG A 52 -3.74 -9.62 -0.64
C ARG A 52 -4.33 -9.65 -2.05
N GLN A 53 -5.00 -10.75 -2.41
CA GLN A 53 -5.63 -10.88 -3.73
C GLN A 53 -6.70 -9.80 -3.97
N HIS A 54 -7.56 -9.54 -2.98
CA HIS A 54 -8.55 -8.47 -3.06
C HIS A 54 -7.91 -7.09 -3.23
N PHE A 55 -6.84 -6.82 -2.48
CA PHE A 55 -6.10 -5.57 -2.60
C PHE A 55 -5.43 -5.41 -3.97
N ASP A 56 -4.79 -6.46 -4.49
CA ASP A 56 -4.14 -6.43 -5.79
C ASP A 56 -5.16 -6.23 -6.92
N ARG A 57 -6.34 -6.85 -6.80
CA ARG A 57 -7.46 -6.64 -7.74
C ARG A 57 -7.96 -5.19 -7.72
N LEU A 58 -8.21 -4.64 -6.53
CA LEU A 58 -8.66 -3.26 -6.36
C LEU A 58 -7.59 -2.26 -6.84
N ARG A 59 -6.31 -2.57 -6.64
CA ARG A 59 -5.20 -1.76 -7.13
C ARG A 59 -5.20 -1.74 -8.66
N LYS A 60 -5.32 -2.91 -9.30
CA LYS A 60 -5.36 -3.02 -10.76
C LYS A 60 -6.56 -2.28 -11.36
N GLU A 61 -7.75 -2.44 -10.76
CA GLU A 61 -8.96 -1.74 -11.20
C GLU A 61 -8.84 -0.21 -11.06
N ARG A 62 -8.21 0.27 -9.99
CA ARG A 62 -7.91 1.70 -9.80
C ARG A 62 -6.91 2.23 -10.82
N GLU A 63 -5.87 1.46 -11.13
CA GLU A 63 -4.85 1.82 -12.12
C GLU A 63 -5.43 1.85 -13.54
N GLU A 64 -6.28 0.87 -13.88
CA GLU A 64 -7.04 0.84 -15.13
C GLU A 64 -7.99 2.03 -15.24
N ALA A 65 -8.78 2.32 -14.20
CA ALA A 65 -9.68 3.48 -14.18
C ALA A 65 -8.91 4.81 -14.34
N GLN A 66 -7.77 4.95 -13.68
CA GLN A 66 -6.89 6.12 -13.86
C GLN A 66 -6.31 6.19 -15.27
N SER A 67 -5.90 5.06 -15.85
CA SER A 67 -5.40 5.01 -17.23
C SER A 67 -6.47 5.40 -18.24
N VAL A 68 -7.72 4.99 -18.03
CA VAL A 68 -8.86 5.34 -18.88
C VAL A 68 -9.22 6.80 -18.72
N THR A 69 -9.25 7.34 -17.51
CA THR A 69 -9.46 8.78 -17.29
C THR A 69 -8.37 9.60 -17.96
N ASN A 70 -7.10 9.24 -17.78
CA ASN A 70 -5.97 9.94 -18.40
C ASN A 70 -6.06 9.84 -19.94
N ARG A 71 -6.40 8.67 -20.48
CA ARG A 71 -6.66 8.48 -21.91
C ARG A 71 -7.84 9.35 -22.40
N ASN A 72 -8.94 9.42 -21.65
CA ASN A 72 -10.09 10.25 -21.98
C ASN A 72 -9.80 11.75 -21.87
N GLU A 73 -8.94 12.18 -20.96
CA GLU A 73 -8.48 13.57 -20.86
C GLU A 73 -7.61 13.96 -22.07
N LEU A 74 -6.75 13.04 -22.51
CA LEU A 74 -5.92 13.20 -23.70
C LEU A 74 -6.73 13.20 -25.01
N LEU A 75 -7.83 12.46 -25.06
CA LEU A 75 -8.73 12.38 -26.22
C LEU A 75 -9.83 13.46 -26.21
N GLY A 76 -10.29 13.88 -25.02
CA GLY A 76 -11.39 14.83 -24.81
C GLY A 76 -10.98 16.29 -24.92
N ARG A 77 -9.69 16.62 -24.86
CA ARG A 77 -9.17 17.98 -25.11
C ARG A 77 -9.14 18.37 -26.60
N ARG A 78 -10.06 17.91 -27.45
CA ARG A 78 -10.09 18.29 -28.88
C ARG A 78 -11.50 18.43 -29.46
N PRO A 79 -12.00 19.68 -29.61
CA PRO A 79 -12.79 20.04 -30.79
C PRO A 79 -12.00 20.92 -31.78
N HIS A 80 -10.94 21.63 -31.39
CA HIS A 80 -10.23 22.53 -32.32
C HIS A 80 -8.73 22.64 -32.02
N HIS A 81 -7.92 21.79 -32.65
CA HIS A 81 -6.49 22.04 -32.90
C HIS A 81 -5.87 20.84 -33.59
N THR A 82 -5.74 20.92 -34.91
CA THR A 82 -4.53 20.52 -35.64
C THR A 82 -3.31 21.10 -34.89
N ALA A 83 -2.47 20.32 -34.22
CA ALA A 83 -1.24 19.79 -34.81
C ALA A 83 -0.69 18.61 -33.99
N THR A 84 0.19 17.85 -34.62
CA THR A 84 1.11 16.84 -34.09
C THR A 84 1.66 17.10 -32.68
N PRO A 85 2.08 16.06 -31.93
CA PRO A 85 2.81 16.24 -30.67
C PRO A 85 3.99 17.17 -30.93
N GLU A 86 4.10 18.21 -30.10
CA GLU A 86 5.19 19.18 -30.06
C GLU A 86 6.51 18.44 -29.76
N ASN A 87 7.03 17.78 -30.79
CA ASN A 87 8.41 17.32 -30.86
C ASN A 87 9.22 18.60 -31.07
N PRO A 88 10.15 18.98 -30.17
CA PRO A 88 10.92 20.23 -30.25
C PRO A 88 11.69 20.42 -31.56
N TYR A 89 11.76 19.36 -32.38
CA TYR A 89 12.43 19.28 -33.67
C TYR A 89 11.48 19.21 -34.89
N ALA A 90 10.15 19.20 -34.72
CA ALA A 90 9.20 18.94 -35.83
C ALA A 90 8.89 20.15 -36.74
N GLN A 91 9.42 21.34 -36.46
CA GLN A 91 9.33 22.47 -37.40
C GLN A 91 10.57 22.51 -38.31
N SER A 92 10.65 21.58 -39.26
CA SER A 92 11.62 21.63 -40.36
C SER A 92 10.93 21.43 -41.71
N SER A 93 9.97 22.30 -42.02
CA SER A 93 9.40 22.41 -43.37
C SER A 93 8.99 23.85 -43.72
N LEU A 94 9.96 24.78 -43.66
CA LEU A 94 9.97 26.06 -44.37
C LEU A 94 11.43 26.40 -44.73
N PRO A 95 11.67 27.20 -45.79
CA PRO A 95 12.61 26.88 -46.85
C PRO A 95 14.05 26.83 -46.39
N GLN A 96 14.66 25.67 -46.60
CA GLN A 96 16.08 25.40 -46.41
C GLN A 96 16.89 26.18 -47.45
N SER A 97 17.38 27.37 -47.09
CA SER A 97 18.50 28.01 -47.78
C SER A 97 19.76 27.22 -47.44
N SER A 98 20.12 26.29 -48.32
CA SER A 98 21.33 25.50 -48.23
C SER A 98 22.56 26.40 -48.49
N ALA A 99 23.54 26.36 -47.58
CA ALA A 99 24.77 27.16 -47.64
C ALA A 99 25.77 26.75 -48.75
N PHE A 100 25.38 25.86 -49.68
CA PHE A 100 26.27 25.35 -50.73
C PHE A 100 25.59 25.12 -52.10
N GLY A 101 24.42 25.72 -52.34
CA GLY A 101 23.74 25.68 -53.65
C GLY A 101 23.95 26.96 -54.46
N PRO A 102 24.01 26.92 -55.81
CA PRO A 102 24.18 28.11 -56.61
C PRO A 102 22.94 29.01 -56.49
N SER A 103 23.17 30.27 -56.10
CA SER A 103 22.13 31.26 -55.84
C SER A 103 21.43 31.70 -57.13
N SER A 104 20.16 31.32 -57.31
CA SER A 104 19.30 31.97 -58.31
C SER A 104 18.70 33.24 -57.71
N SER A 105 19.17 34.37 -58.21
CA SER A 105 18.76 35.73 -57.87
C SER A 105 17.25 35.97 -58.00
N ARG A 106 16.60 36.34 -56.89
CA ARG A 106 15.35 37.12 -56.91
C ARG A 106 15.51 38.30 -55.94
N SER A 107 15.88 39.43 -56.52
CA SER A 107 15.96 40.74 -55.89
C SER A 107 14.56 41.21 -55.52
N GLY A 108 14.28 41.26 -54.22
CA GLY A 108 13.16 41.98 -53.63
C GLY A 108 13.73 43.02 -52.67
N LEU A 109 13.58 44.29 -53.03
CA LEU A 109 14.06 45.45 -52.27
C LEU A 109 13.29 45.54 -50.93
N SER A 110 13.98 45.37 -49.80
CA SER A 110 13.46 45.74 -48.48
C SER A 110 14.51 46.56 -47.73
N PHE A 111 14.10 47.76 -47.36
CA PHE A 111 14.84 48.78 -46.66
C PHE A 111 14.70 48.57 -45.15
N GLY A 112 15.83 48.40 -44.46
CA GLY A 112 15.93 48.49 -42.99
C GLY A 112 15.89 47.15 -42.23
N ALA A 113 16.93 46.94 -41.41
CA ALA A 113 17.18 45.83 -40.47
C ALA A 113 17.59 44.47 -41.07
N SER A 114 18.75 43.99 -40.62
CA SER A 114 19.40 42.76 -41.07
C SER A 114 18.58 41.51 -40.68
N PRO A 115 18.33 40.55 -41.59
CA PRO A 115 17.63 39.30 -41.29
C PRO A 115 18.29 38.43 -40.19
N ALA A 116 19.55 38.69 -39.86
CA ALA A 116 20.29 37.98 -38.82
C ALA A 116 19.82 38.35 -37.40
N ASP A 117 19.33 39.58 -37.19
CA ASP A 117 18.96 40.06 -35.86
C ASP A 117 17.59 39.52 -35.42
N TYR A 118 16.64 39.42 -36.35
CA TYR A 118 15.31 38.84 -36.09
C TYR A 118 15.35 37.38 -35.66
N ASN A 119 16.26 36.59 -36.24
CA ASN A 119 16.43 35.19 -35.86
C ASN A 119 17.03 35.07 -34.45
N ARG A 120 18.00 35.92 -34.10
CA ARG A 120 18.64 35.89 -32.77
C ARG A 120 17.65 36.26 -31.66
N GLU A 121 16.82 37.28 -31.87
CA GLU A 121 15.81 37.68 -30.88
C GLU A 121 14.75 36.60 -30.66
N THR A 122 14.28 35.96 -31.74
CA THR A 122 13.31 34.86 -31.64
C THR A 122 13.87 33.62 -30.95
N HIS A 123 15.17 33.33 -31.09
CA HIS A 123 15.83 32.27 -30.32
C HIS A 123 15.92 32.59 -28.82
N ALA A 124 16.28 33.82 -28.46
CA ALA A 124 16.37 34.24 -27.05
C ALA A 124 15.01 34.21 -26.33
N LEU A 125 13.93 34.64 -27.00
CA LEU A 125 12.58 34.58 -26.45
C LEU A 125 12.08 33.14 -26.28
N ARG A 126 12.47 32.23 -27.19
CA ARG A 126 12.15 30.80 -27.09
C ARG A 126 12.89 30.14 -25.94
N GLU A 127 14.16 30.47 -25.71
CA GLU A 127 14.92 29.99 -24.56
C GLU A 127 14.32 30.47 -23.25
N GLN A 128 13.93 31.75 -23.15
CA GLN A 128 13.30 32.28 -21.95
C GLN A 128 11.96 31.62 -21.65
N SER A 129 11.11 31.42 -22.66
CA SER A 129 9.82 30.72 -22.49
C SER A 129 10.00 29.24 -22.15
N PHE A 130 10.98 28.57 -22.76
CA PHE A 130 11.34 27.19 -22.41
C PHE A 130 11.84 27.08 -20.96
N LEU A 131 12.74 27.98 -20.54
CA LEU A 131 13.24 28.04 -19.16
C LEU A 131 12.12 28.33 -18.15
N ALA A 132 11.23 29.26 -18.46
CA ALA A 132 10.09 29.57 -17.60
C ALA A 132 9.14 28.37 -17.45
N SER A 133 8.82 27.69 -18.56
CA SER A 133 7.98 26.49 -18.55
C SER A 133 8.61 25.28 -17.88
N THR A 134 9.95 25.20 -17.89
CA THR A 134 10.70 24.13 -17.24
C THR A 134 10.77 24.38 -15.73
N ASN A 135 10.96 25.63 -15.31
CA ASN A 135 11.02 26.00 -13.90
C ASN A 135 9.70 25.68 -13.19
N THR A 136 8.57 26.04 -13.81
CA THR A 136 7.23 25.72 -13.25
C THR A 136 6.98 24.21 -13.13
N GLN A 137 7.44 23.41 -14.10
CA GLN A 137 7.32 21.95 -14.04
C GLN A 137 8.22 21.34 -12.95
N ILE A 138 9.46 21.83 -12.80
CA ILE A 138 10.38 21.36 -11.75
C ILE A 138 9.82 21.67 -10.36
N ASP A 139 9.23 22.84 -10.17
CA ASP A 139 8.58 23.22 -8.91
C ASP A 139 7.42 22.26 -8.58
N GLU A 140 6.59 21.92 -9.56
CA GLU A 140 5.51 20.94 -9.40
C GLU A 140 6.04 19.54 -9.04
N PHE A 141 7.13 19.09 -9.66
CA PHE A 141 7.78 17.82 -9.32
C PHE A 141 8.41 17.84 -7.92
N LEU A 142 9.00 18.96 -7.51
CA LEU A 142 9.58 19.13 -6.17
C LEU A 142 8.50 19.08 -5.10
N ASP A 143 7.37 19.77 -5.31
CA ASP A 143 6.27 19.77 -4.35
C ASP A 143 5.60 18.39 -4.26
N ARG A 144 5.44 17.70 -5.40
CA ARG A 144 4.98 16.30 -5.40
C ARG A 144 5.99 15.39 -4.71
N GLY A 145 7.29 15.59 -4.90
CA GLY A 145 8.36 14.86 -4.25
C GLY A 145 8.38 15.06 -2.73
N ARG A 146 8.21 16.31 -2.27
CA ARG A 146 8.06 16.65 -0.85
C ARG A 146 6.84 15.96 -0.23
N ALA A 147 5.71 15.94 -0.93
CA ALA A 147 4.51 15.28 -0.46
C ALA A 147 4.69 13.75 -0.32
N VAL A 148 5.43 13.12 -1.22
CA VAL A 148 5.76 11.68 -1.14
C VAL A 148 6.73 11.39 0.00
N LEU A 149 7.78 12.20 0.17
CA LEU A 149 8.74 12.05 1.27
C LEU A 149 8.08 12.25 2.64
N ALA A 150 7.15 13.21 2.76
CA ALA A 150 6.35 13.39 3.96
C ALA A 150 5.47 12.17 4.26
N ASP A 151 4.88 11.55 3.24
CA ASP A 151 4.07 10.34 3.37
C ASP A 151 4.91 9.13 3.84
N LEU A 152 6.12 8.96 3.30
CA LEU A 152 7.06 7.92 3.74
C LEU A 152 7.53 8.13 5.20
N GLY A 153 7.78 9.39 5.59
CA GLY A 153 8.10 9.74 6.98
C GLY A 153 6.96 9.40 7.94
N GLN A 154 5.71 9.68 7.54
CA GLN A 154 4.52 9.37 8.32
C GLN A 154 4.26 7.86 8.43
N GLN A 155 4.51 7.09 7.36
CA GLN A 155 4.41 5.63 7.36
C GLN A 155 5.41 4.97 8.34
N ARG A 156 6.63 5.50 8.46
CA ARG A 156 7.63 5.05 9.45
C ARG A 156 7.15 5.25 10.89
N GLU A 157 6.48 6.37 11.18
CA GLU A 157 5.97 6.67 12.52
C GLU A 157 4.81 5.73 12.90
N VAL A 158 3.96 5.37 11.94
CA VAL A 158 2.89 4.36 12.12
C VAL A 158 3.48 2.97 12.40
N LEU A 159 4.54 2.57 11.70
CA LEU A 159 5.25 1.31 11.96
C LEU A 159 5.87 1.27 13.36
N LYS A 160 6.48 2.36 13.83
CA LYS A 160 6.99 2.48 15.21
C LYS A 160 5.87 2.44 16.25
N GLY A 161 4.76 3.13 15.99
CA GLY A 161 3.58 3.10 16.85
C GLY A 161 2.99 1.70 16.99
N THR A 162 2.96 0.95 15.88
CA THR A 162 2.51 -0.45 15.86
C THR A 162 3.46 -1.36 16.62
N GLN A 163 4.78 -1.19 16.49
CA GLN A 163 5.78 -1.92 17.27
C GLN A 163 5.62 -1.68 18.79
N ARG A 164 5.43 -0.42 19.21
CA ARG A 164 5.15 -0.09 20.62
C ARG A 164 3.84 -0.69 21.10
N ARG A 165 2.79 -0.63 20.28
CA ARG A 165 1.49 -1.26 20.58
C ARG A 165 1.63 -2.76 20.71
N LEU A 166 2.39 -3.43 19.84
CA LEU A 166 2.64 -4.86 19.90
C LEU A 166 3.40 -5.25 21.17
N TYR A 167 4.40 -4.46 21.57
CA TYR A 167 5.10 -4.65 22.84
C TYR A 167 4.16 -4.47 24.04
N SER A 168 3.28 -3.47 24.00
CA SER A 168 2.28 -3.25 25.06
C SER A 168 1.20 -4.33 25.08
N VAL A 169 0.81 -4.85 23.92
CA VAL A 169 -0.19 -5.93 23.77
C VAL A 169 0.42 -7.27 24.15
N ALA A 170 1.71 -7.50 23.90
CA ALA A 170 2.42 -8.67 24.44
C ALA A 170 2.46 -8.61 25.97
N ASN A 171 2.68 -7.44 26.56
CA ASN A 171 2.68 -7.25 28.02
C ASN A 171 1.26 -7.37 28.63
N THR A 172 0.20 -6.94 27.92
CA THR A 172 -1.19 -7.02 28.41
C THR A 172 -1.89 -8.34 28.04
N LEU A 173 -1.44 -9.07 27.02
CA LEU A 173 -1.87 -10.44 26.76
C LEU A 173 -1.27 -11.43 27.76
N GLY A 174 -0.13 -11.09 28.38
CA GLY A 174 0.34 -11.74 29.61
C GLY A 174 -0.68 -11.62 30.77
N VAL A 175 -1.45 -10.52 30.82
CA VAL A 175 -2.54 -10.30 31.78
C VAL A 175 -3.88 -10.91 31.31
N SER A 176 -4.13 -11.05 30.00
CA SER A 176 -5.28 -11.82 29.47
C SER A 176 -5.19 -13.33 29.68
N GLY A 177 -4.06 -13.84 30.20
CA GLY A 177 -3.95 -15.18 30.76
C GLY A 177 -4.98 -15.46 31.86
N ASP A 178 -5.43 -14.44 32.60
CA ASP A 178 -6.45 -14.60 33.64
C ASP A 178 -7.87 -14.83 33.09
N THR A 179 -8.16 -14.37 31.87
CA THR A 179 -9.39 -14.72 31.16
C THR A 179 -9.33 -16.15 30.62
N ILE A 180 -8.15 -16.59 30.19
CA ILE A 180 -7.84 -17.98 29.82
C ILE A 180 -7.96 -18.94 31.03
N ARG A 181 -7.60 -18.49 32.24
CA ARG A 181 -7.82 -19.26 33.49
C ARG A 181 -9.31 -19.47 33.81
N ARG A 182 -10.21 -18.58 33.37
CA ARG A 182 -11.68 -18.80 33.55
C ARG A 182 -12.22 -19.94 32.70
N VAL A 183 -11.57 -20.27 31.58
CA VAL A 183 -11.96 -21.42 30.75
C VAL A 183 -11.38 -22.72 31.31
N GLU A 184 -10.13 -22.73 31.78
CA GLU A 184 -9.51 -23.91 32.39
C GLU A 184 -10.15 -24.35 33.73
N ARG A 185 -10.84 -23.43 34.43
CA ARG A 185 -11.62 -23.77 35.64
C ARG A 185 -12.73 -24.79 35.36
N ARG A 186 -13.30 -24.80 34.15
CA ARG A 186 -14.41 -25.70 33.81
C ARG A 186 -13.98 -27.18 33.81
N ALA A 187 -12.79 -27.49 33.32
CA ALA A 187 -12.25 -28.86 33.34
C ALA A 187 -11.86 -29.32 34.77
N ARG A 188 -11.37 -28.42 35.63
CA ARG A 188 -11.10 -28.74 37.04
C ARG A 188 -12.38 -28.96 37.85
N GLN A 189 -13.45 -28.20 37.58
CA GLN A 189 -14.75 -28.42 38.20
C GLN A 189 -15.38 -29.74 37.76
N ASP A 190 -15.26 -30.09 36.47
CA ASP A 190 -15.80 -31.34 35.93
C ASP A 190 -15.17 -32.58 36.60
N LYS A 191 -13.86 -32.53 36.86
CA LYS A 191 -13.14 -33.58 37.57
C LYS A 191 -13.59 -33.75 39.03
N TRP A 192 -14.01 -32.67 39.68
CA TRP A 192 -14.57 -32.70 41.04
C TRP A 192 -15.99 -33.27 41.06
N ILE A 193 -16.82 -32.95 40.07
CA ILE A 193 -18.18 -33.50 39.93
C ILE A 193 -18.11 -35.00 39.67
N PHE A 194 -17.18 -35.46 38.82
CA PHE A 194 -16.96 -36.88 38.58
C PHE A 194 -16.58 -37.63 39.85
N TRP A 195 -15.60 -37.12 40.62
CA TRP A 195 -15.17 -37.76 41.86
C TRP A 195 -16.27 -37.77 42.93
N GLY A 196 -17.07 -36.71 43.00
CA GLY A 196 -18.28 -36.65 43.84
C GLY A 196 -19.29 -37.75 43.50
N GLY A 197 -19.54 -37.99 42.20
CA GLY A 197 -20.41 -39.07 41.73
C GLY A 197 -19.90 -40.46 42.11
N VAL A 198 -18.59 -40.69 42.01
CA VAL A 198 -17.95 -41.96 42.40
C VAL A 198 -18.12 -42.22 43.91
N VAL A 199 -17.85 -41.22 44.75
CA VAL A 199 -18.01 -41.37 46.21
C VAL A 199 -19.47 -41.65 46.60
N LEU A 200 -20.42 -40.92 46.00
CA LEU A 200 -21.85 -41.11 46.24
C LEU A 200 -22.28 -42.54 45.87
N PHE A 201 -21.79 -43.07 44.75
CA PHE A 201 -22.08 -44.43 44.29
C PHE A 201 -21.59 -45.50 45.28
N PHE A 202 -20.34 -45.38 45.77
CA PHE A 202 -19.81 -46.30 46.78
C PHE A 202 -20.59 -46.22 48.11
N LEU A 203 -20.96 -45.02 48.53
CA LEU A 203 -21.73 -44.81 49.77
C LEU A 203 -23.13 -45.42 49.65
N PHE A 204 -23.76 -45.32 48.48
CA PHE A 204 -25.03 -45.98 48.19
C PHE A 204 -24.91 -47.51 48.24
N CYS A 205 -23.90 -48.10 47.58
CA CYS A 205 -23.66 -49.55 47.64
C CYS A 205 -23.40 -50.03 49.08
N TRP A 206 -22.64 -49.26 49.87
CA TRP A 206 -22.40 -49.57 51.27
C TRP A 206 -23.69 -49.53 52.10
N ALA A 207 -24.53 -48.52 51.92
CA ALA A 207 -25.80 -48.40 52.63
C ALA A 207 -26.76 -49.56 52.32
N VAL A 208 -26.85 -49.99 51.05
CA VAL A 208 -27.67 -51.15 50.65
C VAL A 208 -27.16 -52.44 51.29
N LEU A 209 -25.84 -52.67 51.28
CA LEU A 209 -25.25 -53.86 51.91
C LEU A 209 -25.41 -53.85 53.44
N HIS A 210 -25.35 -52.69 54.08
CA HIS A 210 -25.58 -52.58 55.52
C HIS A 210 -27.06 -52.75 55.88
N PHE A 211 -27.99 -52.30 55.03
CA PHE A 211 -29.42 -52.41 55.33
C PHE A 211 -30.00 -53.80 55.02
N LEU A 212 -29.35 -54.56 54.14
CA LEU A 212 -29.72 -55.94 53.78
C LEU A 212 -28.97 -57.01 54.58
N ARG A 213 -28.11 -56.61 55.53
CA ARG A 213 -27.36 -57.50 56.44
C ARG A 213 -27.79 -57.25 57.88
#